data_AF-A0A925P5M3-F1
#
_entry.id   AF-A0A925P5M3-F1
#
_cell.length_a   1.000
_cell.length_b   1.000
_cell.length_c   1.000
_cell.angle_alpha   90.00
_cell.angle_beta   90.00
_cell.angle_gamma   90.00
#
_symmetry.space_group_name_H-M   'P 1'
#
loop_
_entity.id
_entity.type
_entity.pdbx_description
1 polymer ?
#
loop_
_entity_poly.entity_id
_entity_poly.type
_entity_poly.pdbx_seq_one_letter_code
_entity_poly.pdbx_strand_id
1 'polypeptide(L)'
;MSAHAASPAAADHAHHDDGKFHLFVHIAMVLAVITGVEIVLIYLPLAKWLIVTTLVILSLVKFLMVIFWFMHLKFDKAFCTILFFIGLVLAGGTVGALMAIFSAKDSIPLSAQTIYAERAAEAAE
;
A
#
# COMPACT_ATOMS: atom_id res chain seq x y z
N MET A 1 -20.77 26.11 56.72
CA MET A 1 -19.45 26.56 56.26
C MET A 1 -18.96 25.57 55.22
N SER A 2 -19.26 25.82 53.94
CA SER A 2 -18.84 24.93 52.84
C SER A 2 -17.51 25.42 52.30
N ALA A 3 -16.43 24.68 52.62
CA ALA A 3 -15.12 24.94 52.03
C ALA A 3 -15.05 24.17 50.70
N HIS A 4 -15.03 24.94 49.60
CA HIS A 4 -14.72 24.46 48.26
C HIS A 4 -13.25 24.04 48.22
N ALA A 5 -13.00 22.73 48.28
CA ALA A 5 -11.69 22.18 47.97
C ALA A 5 -11.46 22.28 46.46
N ALA A 6 -10.81 23.36 46.03
CA ALA A 6 -10.26 23.46 44.70
C ALA A 6 -9.15 22.41 44.55
N SER A 7 -9.38 21.44 43.66
CA SER A 7 -8.41 20.41 43.28
C SER A 7 -7.49 20.96 42.18
N PRO A 8 -6.17 21.11 42.38
CA PRO A 8 -5.24 21.42 41.31
C PRO A 8 -4.61 20.11 40.82
N ALA A 9 -5.35 19.32 40.05
CA ALA A 9 -4.85 18.04 39.53
C ALA A 9 -5.27 17.78 38.07
N ALA A 10 -5.35 18.83 37.24
CA ALA A 10 -5.77 18.71 35.84
C ALA A 10 -4.87 19.49 34.86
N ALA A 11 -3.63 19.83 35.23
CA ALA A 11 -2.73 20.62 34.38
C ALA A 11 -1.43 19.91 33.95
N ASP A 12 -1.17 18.68 34.41
CA ASP A 12 0.13 18.02 34.20
C ASP A 12 0.11 16.87 33.16
N HIS A 13 -1.01 16.65 32.47
CA HIS A 13 -1.15 15.58 31.48
C HIS A 13 -1.25 16.04 30.02
N ALA A 14 -1.23 17.36 29.74
CA ALA A 14 -1.38 17.87 28.38
C ALA A 14 -0.06 17.93 27.58
N HIS A 15 1.10 17.99 28.25
CA HIS A 15 2.38 18.29 27.58
C HIS A 15 3.08 17.10 26.91
N HIS A 16 2.57 15.87 27.02
CA HIS A 16 3.21 14.68 26.43
C HIS A 16 2.59 14.18 25.12
N ASP A 17 1.39 14.64 24.76
CA ASP A 17 0.67 14.16 23.57
C ASP A 17 0.85 15.05 22.33
N ASP A 18 1.16 16.33 22.49
CA ASP A 18 1.35 17.29 21.39
C ASP A 18 2.44 16.85 20.40
N GLY A 19 3.54 16.26 20.90
CA GLY A 19 4.66 15.85 20.08
C GLY A 19 4.35 14.69 19.13
N LYS A 20 3.47 13.76 19.53
CA LYS A 20 3.06 12.62 18.69
C LYS A 20 2.07 13.05 17.62
N PHE A 21 1.12 13.91 17.98
CA PHE A 21 0.16 14.47 17.04
C PHE A 21 0.88 15.25 15.92
N HIS A 22 1.84 16.10 16.28
CA HIS A 22 2.61 16.87 15.31
C HIS A 22 3.46 15.99 14.38
N LEU A 23 3.96 14.84 14.86
CA LEU A 23 4.66 13.85 14.04
C LEU A 23 3.73 13.24 12.99
N PHE A 24 2.53 12.80 13.37
CA PHE A 24 1.57 12.20 12.43
C PHE A 24 1.13 13.18 11.35
N VAL A 25 0.84 14.44 11.74
CA VAL A 25 0.49 15.51 10.80
C VAL A 25 1.64 15.78 9.83
N HIS A 26 2.89 15.81 10.31
CA HIS A 26 4.05 16.02 9.45
C HIS A 26 4.19 14.90 8.40
N ILE A 27 4.00 13.64 8.80
CA ILE A 27 4.11 12.51 7.87
C ILE A 27 2.94 12.50 6.88
N ALA A 28 1.73 12.86 7.32
CA ALA A 28 0.58 13.04 6.43
C ALA A 28 0.89 14.07 5.33
N MET A 29 1.50 15.20 5.71
CA MET A 29 1.90 16.23 4.76
C MET A 29 2.97 15.74 3.78
N VAL A 30 3.97 15.00 4.26
CA VAL A 30 4.98 14.39 3.37
C VAL A 30 4.32 13.44 2.38
N LEU A 31 3.44 12.54 2.84
CA LEU A 31 2.70 11.62 1.98
C LEU A 31 1.88 12.37 0.92
N ALA A 32 1.18 13.43 1.32
CA ALA A 32 0.41 14.28 0.40
C ALA A 32 1.30 14.92 -0.67
N VAL A 33 2.49 15.43 -0.30
CA VAL A 33 3.47 15.97 -1.26
C VAL A 33 3.96 14.89 -2.22
N ILE A 34 4.31 13.69 -1.73
CA ILE A 34 4.75 12.59 -2.59
C ILE A 34 3.62 12.19 -3.56
N THR A 35 2.36 12.20 -3.14
CA THR A 35 1.21 11.94 -4.03
C THR A 35 1.06 13.05 -5.07
N GLY A 36 1.20 14.32 -4.69
CA GLY A 36 1.20 15.44 -5.65
C GLY A 36 2.31 15.30 -6.70
N VAL A 37 3.52 14.90 -6.27
CA VAL A 37 4.66 14.62 -7.16
C VAL A 37 4.38 13.46 -8.11
N GLU A 38 3.72 12.39 -7.67
CA GLU A 38 3.32 11.28 -8.57
C GLU A 38 2.40 11.76 -9.69
N ILE A 39 1.41 12.57 -9.35
CA ILE A 39 0.48 13.10 -10.35
C ILE A 39 1.25 13.92 -11.39
N VAL A 40 2.14 14.81 -10.97
CA VAL A 40 2.98 15.60 -11.89
C VAL A 40 3.87 14.70 -12.76
N LEU A 41 4.48 13.67 -12.18
CA LEU A 41 5.33 12.70 -12.88
C LEU A 41 4.62 11.99 -14.04
N ILE A 42 3.33 11.68 -13.86
CA ILE A 42 2.52 11.02 -14.91
C ILE A 42 2.30 11.94 -16.12
N TYR A 43 2.25 13.26 -15.92
CA TYR A 43 2.06 14.22 -17.00
C TYR A 43 3.35 14.59 -17.74
N LEU A 44 4.52 14.20 -17.22
CA LEU A 44 5.80 14.49 -17.87
C LEU A 44 6.06 13.55 -19.06
N PRO A 45 6.53 14.06 -20.21
CA PRO A 45 6.84 13.24 -21.40
C PRO A 45 8.18 12.51 -21.27
N LEU A 46 8.36 11.74 -20.19
CA LEU A 46 9.55 10.93 -19.95
C LEU A 46 9.43 9.52 -20.56
N ALA A 47 10.52 8.76 -20.52
CA ALA A 47 10.50 7.36 -20.93
C ALA A 47 9.52 6.56 -20.05
N LYS A 48 8.60 5.81 -20.68
CA LYS A 48 7.53 5.06 -19.98
C LYS A 48 8.08 4.13 -18.90
N TRP A 49 9.20 3.46 -19.17
CA TRP A 49 9.83 2.56 -18.21
C TRP A 49 10.29 3.29 -16.94
N LEU A 50 10.89 4.49 -17.09
CA LEU A 50 11.29 5.31 -15.94
C LEU A 50 10.07 5.75 -15.13
N ILE A 51 8.99 6.21 -15.78
CA ILE A 51 7.76 6.62 -15.09
C ILE A 51 7.21 5.45 -14.26
N VAL A 52 7.05 4.27 -14.88
CA VAL A 52 6.51 3.09 -14.20
C VAL A 52 7.39 2.68 -13.02
N THR A 53 8.72 2.59 -13.20
CA THR A 53 9.64 2.23 -12.12
C THR A 53 9.59 3.24 -10.98
N THR A 54 9.57 4.54 -11.27
CA THR A 54 9.48 5.59 -10.24
C THR A 54 8.15 5.51 -9.49
N LEU A 55 7.01 5.34 -10.18
CA LEU A 55 5.71 5.21 -9.52
C LEU A 55 5.62 3.97 -8.63
N VAL A 56 6.20 2.84 -9.05
CA VAL A 56 6.25 1.63 -8.23
C VAL A 56 7.07 1.87 -6.95
N ILE A 57 8.23 2.52 -7.08
CA ILE A 57 9.07 2.85 -5.91
C ILE A 57 8.35 3.83 -4.98
N LEU A 58 7.75 4.90 -5.52
CA LEU A 58 7.02 5.89 -4.72
C LEU A 58 5.81 5.28 -4.01
N SER A 59 5.07 4.39 -4.67
CA SER A 59 3.97 3.65 -4.07
C SER A 59 4.44 2.74 -2.92
N LEU A 60 5.55 2.02 -3.11
CA LEU A 60 6.14 1.19 -2.06
C LEU A 60 6.57 2.04 -0.85
N VAL A 61 7.24 3.16 -1.08
CA VAL A 61 7.67 4.07 -0.01
C VAL A 61 6.47 4.61 0.77
N LYS A 62 5.40 5.05 0.08
CA LYS A 62 4.17 5.51 0.74
C LYS A 62 3.55 4.42 1.58
N PHE A 63 3.42 3.22 1.01
CA PHE A 63 2.88 2.07 1.72
C PHE A 63 3.67 1.78 3.01
N LEU A 64 5.00 1.76 2.94
CA LEU A 64 5.86 1.58 4.12
C LEU A 64 5.67 2.69 5.16
N MET A 65 5.67 3.97 4.76
CA MET A 65 5.42 5.08 5.69
C MET A 65 4.06 4.96 6.39
N VAL A 66 3.01 4.56 5.65
CA VAL A 66 1.67 4.37 6.21
C VAL A 66 1.65 3.24 7.24
N ILE A 67 2.19 2.06 6.91
CA ILE A 67 2.14 0.93 7.83
C ILE A 67 2.99 1.19 9.09
N PHE A 68 4.20 1.73 8.94
CA PHE A 68 5.10 1.90 10.07
C PHE A 68 4.63 3.01 11.03
N TRP A 69 4.09 4.12 10.51
CA TRP A 69 3.70 5.27 11.34
C TRP A 69 2.18 5.32 11.60
N PHE A 70 1.32 5.26 10.58
CA PHE A 70 -0.13 5.37 10.78
C PHE A 70 -0.77 4.09 11.35
N MET A 71 -0.25 2.91 11.02
CA MET A 71 -0.69 1.66 11.66
C MET A 71 0.07 1.33 12.94
N HIS A 72 0.88 2.27 13.45
CA HIS A 72 1.61 2.17 14.72
C HIS A 72 2.58 0.97 14.83
N LEU A 73 2.90 0.27 13.75
CA LEU A 73 3.82 -0.89 13.76
C LEU A 73 5.20 -0.57 14.36
N LYS A 74 5.66 0.69 14.26
CA LYS A 74 6.89 1.18 14.91
C LYS A 74 6.81 1.20 16.45
N PHE A 75 5.61 1.39 17.00
CA PHE A 75 5.34 1.62 18.43
C PHE A 75 4.58 0.47 19.11
N ASP A 76 4.06 -0.49 18.33
CA ASP A 76 3.35 -1.67 18.81
C ASP A 76 4.31 -2.87 19.00
N LYS A 77 3.80 -3.98 19.55
CA LYS A 77 4.53 -5.23 19.76
C LYS A 77 4.92 -5.84 18.41
N ALA A 78 6.10 -6.46 18.35
CA ALA A 78 6.62 -7.15 17.17
C ALA A 78 5.66 -8.21 16.59
N PHE A 79 4.72 -8.72 17.41
CA PHE A 79 3.67 -9.63 16.98
C PHE A 79 2.73 -9.03 15.91
N CYS A 80 2.33 -7.76 16.05
CA CYS A 80 1.50 -7.07 15.06
C CYS A 80 2.24 -6.95 13.72
N THR A 81 3.55 -6.70 13.76
CA THR A 81 4.42 -6.67 12.58
C THR A 81 4.49 -8.02 11.89
N ILE A 82 4.70 -9.10 12.64
CA ILE A 82 4.75 -10.45 12.08
C ILE A 82 3.42 -10.83 11.42
N LEU A 83 2.29 -10.57 12.08
CA LEU A 83 0.97 -10.84 11.51
C LEU A 83 0.71 -10.04 10.23
N PHE A 84 1.10 -8.76 10.19
CA PHE A 84 0.98 -7.93 9.00
C PHE A 84 1.79 -8.50 7.83
N PHE A 85 3.05 -8.89 8.06
CA PHE A 85 3.90 -9.46 7.02
C PHE A 85 3.41 -10.82 6.54
N ILE A 86 2.89 -11.68 7.43
CA ILE A 86 2.24 -12.94 7.03
C ILE A 86 1.04 -12.65 6.12
N GLY A 87 0.20 -11.67 6.49
CA GLY A 87 -0.92 -11.23 5.65
C GLY A 87 -0.47 -10.68 4.29
N LEU A 88 0.59 -9.86 4.26
CA LEU A 88 1.16 -9.30 3.04
C LEU A 88 1.70 -10.39 2.10
N VAL A 89 2.43 -11.36 2.65
CA VAL A 89 2.96 -12.51 1.90
C VAL A 89 1.83 -13.41 1.41
N LEU A 90 0.82 -13.69 2.24
CA LEU A 90 -0.35 -14.45 1.80
C LEU A 90 -1.10 -13.74 0.69
N ALA A 91 -1.41 -12.45 0.84
CA ALA A 91 -2.13 -11.69 -0.18
C ALA A 91 -1.35 -11.61 -1.49
N GLY A 92 -0.05 -11.25 -1.43
CA GLY A 92 0.81 -11.23 -2.60
C GLY A 92 0.99 -12.60 -3.24
N GLY A 93 1.13 -13.63 -2.42
CA GLY A 93 1.21 -15.03 -2.84
C GLY A 93 -0.06 -15.51 -3.52
N THR A 94 -1.24 -15.18 -2.99
CA THR A 94 -2.53 -15.51 -3.62
C THR A 94 -2.69 -14.82 -4.96
N VAL A 95 -2.39 -13.52 -5.06
CA VAL A 95 -2.43 -12.80 -6.35
C VAL A 95 -1.45 -13.41 -7.35
N GLY A 96 -0.22 -13.70 -6.92
CA GLY A 96 0.79 -14.35 -7.76
C GLY A 96 0.38 -15.74 -8.22
N ALA A 97 -0.21 -16.54 -7.33
CA ALA A 97 -0.73 -17.87 -7.66
C ALA A 97 -1.89 -17.80 -8.65
N LEU A 98 -2.83 -16.86 -8.47
CA LEU A 98 -3.92 -16.65 -9.41
C LEU A 98 -3.41 -16.20 -10.78
N MET A 99 -2.45 -15.28 -10.84
CA MET A 99 -1.82 -14.91 -12.11
C MET A 99 -1.11 -16.09 -12.77
N ALA A 100 -0.42 -16.94 -12.01
CA ALA A 100 0.23 -18.13 -12.53
C ALA A 100 -0.79 -19.15 -13.07
N ILE A 101 -1.90 -19.39 -12.37
CA ILE A 101 -2.97 -20.29 -12.81
C ILE A 101 -3.64 -19.76 -14.08
N PHE A 102 -3.99 -18.47 -14.13
CA PHE A 102 -4.65 -17.91 -15.31
C PHE A 102 -3.71 -17.77 -16.51
N SER A 103 -2.41 -17.60 -16.29
CA SER A 103 -1.43 -17.59 -17.37
C SER A 103 -1.09 -19.00 -17.90
N ALA A 104 -1.53 -20.07 -17.25
CA ALA A 104 -1.29 -21.43 -17.73
C ALA A 104 -2.07 -21.69 -19.02
N LYS A 105 -1.44 -22.31 -20.03
CA LYS A 105 -2.08 -22.67 -21.32
C LYS A 105 -3.34 -23.53 -21.16
N ASP A 106 -3.41 -24.28 -20.06
CA ASP A 106 -4.55 -25.15 -19.74
C ASP A 106 -5.81 -24.38 -19.29
N SER A 107 -5.70 -23.06 -19.07
CA SER A 107 -6.85 -22.18 -18.79
C SER A 107 -7.67 -21.83 -20.05
N ILE A 108 -7.16 -22.18 -21.24
CA ILE A 108 -7.85 -21.96 -22.52
C ILE A 108 -8.93 -23.05 -22.67
N PRO A 109 -10.22 -22.69 -22.83
CA PRO A 109 -11.28 -23.69 -22.96
C PRO A 109 -11.10 -24.52 -24.23
N LEU A 110 -11.45 -25.81 -24.17
CA LEU A 110 -11.32 -26.74 -25.29
C LEU A 110 -12.05 -26.24 -26.56
N SER A 111 -13.15 -25.50 -26.39
CA SER A 111 -13.87 -24.86 -27.50
C SER A 111 -13.08 -23.73 -28.17
N ALA A 112 -12.24 -23.01 -27.43
CA ALA A 112 -11.37 -22.00 -28.01
C ALA A 112 -10.17 -22.67 -28.70
N GLN A 113 -9.64 -23.77 -28.15
CA GLN A 113 -8.58 -24.56 -28.80
C GLN A 113 -9.01 -25.05 -30.19
N THR A 114 -10.24 -25.57 -30.34
CA THR A 114 -10.76 -26.00 -31.65
C THR A 114 -10.92 -24.84 -32.62
N ILE A 115 -11.45 -23.69 -32.17
CA ILE A 115 -11.60 -22.48 -33.02
C ILE A 115 -10.24 -21.95 -33.48
N TYR A 116 -9.23 -21.91 -32.60
CA TYR A 116 -7.88 -21.48 -32.99
C TYR A 116 -7.22 -22.47 -33.95
N ALA A 117 -7.45 -23.78 -33.76
CA ALA A 117 -6.93 -24.80 -34.65
C ALA A 117 -7.57 -24.73 -36.05
N GLU A 118 -8.89 -24.54 -36.14
CA GLU A 118 -9.61 -24.35 -37.41
C GLU A 118 -9.15 -23.07 -38.12
N ARG A 119 -9.02 -21.96 -37.38
CA ARG A 119 -8.52 -20.68 -37.92
C ARG A 119 -7.07 -20.77 -38.39
N ALA A 120 -6.24 -21.56 -37.73
CA ALA A 120 -4.86 -21.79 -38.14
C ALA A 120 -4.76 -22.68 -39.39
N ALA A 121 -5.70 -23.63 -39.56
CA ALA A 121 -5.81 -24.44 -40.77
C ALA A 121 -6.30 -23.62 -41.97
N GLU A 122 -7.33 -22.77 -41.80
CA GLU A 122 -7.82 -21.85 -42.84
C GLU A 122 -6.75 -20.85 -43.30
N ALA A 123 -5.83 -20.43 -42.42
CA ALA A 123 -4.76 -19.50 -42.77
C ALA A 123 -3.55 -20.17 -43.47
N ALA A 124 -3.51 -21.50 -43.49
CA ALA A 124 -2.44 -22.29 -44.10
C ALA A 124 -2.80 -22.80 -45.51
N GLU A 125 -4.07 -22.66 -45.92
CA GLU A 125 -4.58 -22.87 -47.29
C GLU A 125 -4.57 -21.57 -48.09
#